data_AF-A0A8C9PT94-F1
#
_entry.id   AF-A0A8C9PT94-F1
#
_cell.length_a   1.000
_cell.length_b   1.000
_cell.length_c   1.000
_cell.angle_alpha   90.00
_cell.angle_beta   90.00
_cell.angle_gamma   90.00
#
_symmetry.space_group_name_H-M   'P 1'
#
loop_
_entity.id
_entity.type
_entity.pdbx_description
1 polymer ?
#
loop_
_entity_poly.entity_id
_entity_poly.type
_entity_poly.pdbx_seq_one_letter_code
_entity_poly.pdbx_strand_id
1 'polypeptide(L)'
;MSELSDQMTFMERIKNMLYVLYFDFWFQTFDEKKWNQFYSEILGRPTTLLETMSKADIWLIRTYWDLEFPRPTLPNVDFVGGLHCGPAKLLPKEMEDFVQSSGEKGVVVFSLGSMVNNMTEERANVIASALAQIPQKVIWRYDGKKPATLGPNTRLYKWIPQNDLLGHPKTKAFITHGGTNGIYEAIYHGIPLVGIPLFGDQPDNVMHMKAKGAALRLNFITMSSMDLLNALNAVINEPSYKENAMRLSRIHHEQPVKPLDRAVFWIEFVMRHKGAKHLRVAAHDLSWFQYYSLDVLGFLLACVATVIFIITKCCLFCCQKFAKTGKKKKRA
;
A
#
# COMPACT_ATOMS: atom_id res chain seq x y z
N MET A 1 2.87 2.03 -8.47
CA MET A 1 2.84 0.78 -7.69
C MET A 1 2.62 -0.38 -8.66
N SER A 2 3.23 -1.53 -8.40
CA SER A 2 3.35 -2.63 -9.37
C SER A 2 2.15 -3.59 -9.38
N GLU A 3 1.24 -3.47 -8.40
CA GLU A 3 0.04 -4.31 -8.24
C GLU A 3 0.37 -5.79 -8.04
N LEU A 4 1.49 -6.07 -7.35
CA LEU A 4 1.99 -7.41 -7.08
C LEU A 4 1.98 -7.69 -5.57
N SER A 5 1.93 -8.97 -5.19
CA SER A 5 2.11 -9.41 -3.80
C SER A 5 3.57 -9.45 -3.39
N ASP A 6 3.83 -9.72 -2.12
CA ASP A 6 5.17 -10.01 -1.56
C ASP A 6 5.77 -11.33 -2.05
N GLN A 7 4.94 -12.26 -2.53
CA GLN A 7 5.38 -13.45 -3.26
C GLN A 7 5.38 -13.17 -4.76
N MET A 8 6.56 -13.21 -5.39
CA MET A 8 6.75 -12.88 -6.81
C MET A 8 7.64 -13.90 -7.51
N THR A 9 7.24 -14.29 -8.72
CA THR A 9 8.09 -14.97 -9.69
C THR A 9 9.24 -14.07 -10.16
N PHE A 10 10.23 -14.65 -10.85
CA PHE A 10 11.33 -13.86 -11.41
C PHE A 10 10.85 -12.75 -12.37
N MET A 11 9.89 -13.05 -13.25
CA MET A 11 9.36 -12.06 -14.19
C MET A 11 8.57 -10.96 -13.47
N GLU A 12 7.84 -11.29 -12.41
CA GLU A 12 7.16 -10.30 -11.57
C GLU A 12 8.16 -9.41 -10.82
N ARG A 13 9.30 -9.95 -10.36
CA ARG A 13 10.38 -9.15 -9.77
C ARG A 13 11.01 -8.19 -10.79
N ILE A 14 11.22 -8.63 -12.03
CA ILE A 14 11.68 -7.74 -13.12
C ILE A 14 10.67 -6.63 -13.34
N LYS A 15 9.39 -6.97 -13.50
CA LYS A 15 8.31 -5.99 -13.65
C LYS A 15 8.32 -5.00 -12.47
N ASN A 16 8.35 -5.49 -11.23
CA ASN A 16 8.39 -4.67 -10.04
C ASN A 16 9.58 -3.69 -10.05
N MET A 17 10.77 -4.17 -10.39
CA MET A 17 11.96 -3.33 -10.52
C MET A 17 11.78 -2.23 -11.59
N LEU A 18 11.26 -2.58 -12.77
CA LEU A 18 10.99 -1.60 -13.82
C LEU A 18 9.98 -0.53 -13.38
N TYR A 19 8.95 -0.91 -12.62
CA TYR A 19 8.00 0.04 -12.05
C TYR A 19 8.64 0.98 -11.03
N VAL A 20 9.52 0.47 -10.17
CA VAL A 20 10.28 1.29 -9.21
C VAL A 20 11.16 2.30 -9.95
N LEU A 21 11.98 1.83 -10.90
CA LEU A 21 12.86 2.69 -11.69
C LEU A 21 12.10 3.73 -12.50
N TYR A 22 10.97 3.35 -13.10
CA TYR A 22 10.08 4.27 -13.80
C TYR A 22 9.54 5.34 -12.85
N PHE A 23 9.03 4.94 -11.67
CA PHE A 23 8.48 5.87 -10.70
C PHE A 23 9.54 6.85 -10.18
N ASP A 24 10.72 6.35 -9.81
CA ASP A 24 11.83 7.17 -9.34
C ASP A 24 12.26 8.18 -10.40
N PHE A 25 12.41 7.75 -11.66
CA PHE A 25 12.77 8.63 -12.76
C PHE A 25 11.73 9.73 -12.99
N TRP A 26 10.44 9.38 -13.03
CA TRP A 26 9.37 10.35 -13.26
C TRP A 26 9.22 11.33 -12.09
N PHE A 27 9.26 10.82 -10.86
CA PHE A 27 9.16 11.63 -9.65
C PHE A 27 10.31 12.64 -9.55
N GLN A 28 11.55 12.19 -9.73
CA GLN A 28 12.74 13.07 -9.71
C GLN A 28 12.70 14.12 -10.83
N THR A 29 12.26 13.73 -12.03
CA THR A 29 12.33 14.62 -13.20
C THR A 29 11.24 15.70 -13.18
N PHE A 30 10.01 15.35 -12.79
CA PHE A 30 8.85 16.22 -13.00
C PHE A 30 8.25 16.82 -11.72
N ASP A 31 8.32 16.10 -10.60
CA ASP A 31 7.69 16.53 -9.35
C ASP A 31 8.72 17.11 -8.37
N GLU A 32 9.91 16.51 -8.26
CA GLU A 32 10.90 16.93 -7.26
C GLU A 32 11.32 18.39 -7.43
N LYS A 33 11.54 18.88 -8.67
CA LYS A 33 11.87 20.29 -8.89
C LYS A 33 10.78 21.25 -8.40
N LYS A 34 9.52 20.92 -8.66
CA LYS A 34 8.38 21.73 -8.20
C LYS A 34 8.28 21.72 -6.68
N TRP A 35 8.46 20.56 -6.06
CA TRP A 35 8.50 20.44 -4.60
C TRP A 35 9.68 21.22 -4.01
N ASN A 36 10.89 21.05 -4.54
CA ASN A 36 12.08 21.77 -4.06
C ASN A 36 11.89 23.29 -4.12
N GLN A 37 11.31 23.80 -5.21
CA GLN A 37 10.96 25.20 -5.34
C GLN A 37 9.94 25.62 -4.27
N PHE A 38 8.83 24.89 -4.17
CA PHE A 38 7.78 25.17 -3.18
C PHE A 38 8.32 25.20 -1.74
N TYR A 39 9.09 24.19 -1.34
CA TYR A 39 9.69 24.15 0.00
C TYR A 39 10.70 25.28 0.22
N SER A 40 11.50 25.62 -0.80
CA SER A 40 12.48 26.71 -0.70
C SER A 40 11.80 28.07 -0.54
N GLU A 41 10.71 28.31 -1.26
CA GLU A 41 9.89 29.52 -1.14
C GLU A 41 9.25 29.64 0.24
N ILE A 42 8.62 28.58 0.73
CA ILE A 42 7.96 28.56 2.05
C ILE A 42 8.96 28.73 3.20
N LEU A 43 10.15 28.12 3.10
CA LEU A 43 11.17 28.20 4.15
C LEU A 43 12.10 29.41 4.01
N GLY A 44 12.00 30.18 2.93
CA GLY A 44 12.84 31.36 2.66
C GLY A 44 14.32 31.04 2.46
N ARG A 45 14.68 29.77 2.19
CA ARG A 45 16.05 29.32 1.95
C ARG A 45 16.08 28.13 1.00
N PRO A 46 17.14 27.95 0.20
CA PRO A 46 17.28 26.77 -0.65
C PRO A 46 17.22 25.47 0.17
N THR A 47 16.36 24.53 -0.25
CA THR A 47 16.25 23.18 0.32
C THR A 47 15.70 22.22 -0.73
N THR A 48 15.84 20.92 -0.48
CA THR A 48 15.14 19.90 -1.27
C THR A 48 14.04 19.22 -0.46
N LEU A 49 13.11 18.57 -1.17
CA LEU A 49 12.09 17.70 -0.59
C LEU A 49 12.76 16.60 0.24
N LEU A 50 13.76 15.93 -0.32
CA LEU A 50 14.49 14.86 0.36
C LEU A 50 15.18 15.35 1.64
N GLU A 51 15.83 16.51 1.59
CA GLU A 51 16.48 17.13 2.76
C GLU A 51 15.47 17.53 3.84
N THR A 52 14.29 17.99 3.42
CA THR A 52 13.23 18.37 4.36
C THR A 52 12.62 17.13 5.01
N MET A 53 12.33 16.11 4.21
CA MET A 53 11.81 14.82 4.69
C MET A 53 12.80 14.12 5.62
N SER A 54 14.09 14.09 5.31
CA SER A 54 15.11 13.40 6.14
C SER A 54 15.30 13.99 7.54
N LYS A 55 14.77 15.19 7.80
CA LYS A 55 14.78 15.86 9.10
C LYS A 55 13.63 15.44 10.03
N ALA A 56 12.68 14.64 9.55
CA ALA A 56 11.58 14.16 10.38
C ALA A 56 12.10 13.28 11.54
N ASP A 57 11.73 13.66 12.76
CA ASP A 57 12.10 12.91 13.98
C ASP A 57 11.36 11.57 14.07
N ILE A 58 10.09 11.53 13.67
CA ILE A 58 9.23 10.34 13.59
C ILE A 58 8.37 10.40 12.33
N TRP A 59 8.17 9.25 11.71
CA TRP A 59 7.23 9.03 10.61
C TRP A 59 6.01 8.25 11.10
N LEU A 60 4.83 8.85 11.01
CA LEU A 60 3.57 8.18 11.28
C LEU A 60 2.95 7.71 9.95
N ILE A 61 3.04 6.41 9.70
CA ILE A 61 2.55 5.77 8.49
C ILE A 61 1.09 5.37 8.70
N ARG A 62 0.19 5.82 7.82
CA ARG A 62 -1.26 5.58 7.96
C ARG A 62 -1.72 4.17 7.55
N THR A 63 -0.82 3.20 7.64
CA THR A 63 -1.14 1.78 7.39
C THR A 63 -0.65 0.92 8.56
N TYR A 64 -0.97 -0.38 8.54
CA TYR A 64 -0.61 -1.37 9.55
C TYR A 64 -0.52 -2.76 8.92
N TRP A 65 0.00 -3.74 9.66
CA TRP A 65 0.36 -5.07 9.15
C TRP A 65 -0.82 -5.98 8.80
N ASP A 66 -2.02 -5.61 9.25
CA ASP A 66 -3.27 -6.21 8.80
C ASP A 66 -3.51 -5.96 7.29
N LEU A 67 -3.12 -4.81 6.75
CA LEU A 67 -3.20 -4.47 5.33
C LEU A 67 -1.87 -4.67 4.59
N GLU A 68 -0.76 -4.24 5.17
CA GLU A 68 0.55 -4.22 4.49
C GLU A 68 1.18 -5.61 4.34
N PHE A 69 2.21 -5.70 3.48
CA PHE A 69 3.18 -6.78 3.50
C PHE A 69 4.34 -6.46 4.46
N PRO A 70 4.78 -7.42 5.30
CA PRO A 70 5.90 -7.22 6.23
C PRO A 70 7.20 -6.80 5.51
N ARG A 71 7.89 -5.79 6.07
CA ARG A 71 9.20 -5.33 5.58
C ARG A 71 10.03 -4.73 6.71
N PRO A 72 11.37 -4.67 6.60
CA PRO A 72 12.19 -3.94 7.55
C PRO A 72 11.80 -2.46 7.63
N THR A 73 11.74 -1.93 8.84
CA THR A 73 11.38 -0.53 9.11
C THR A 73 12.39 0.09 10.06
N LEU A 74 12.56 1.41 9.96
CA LEU A 74 13.47 2.14 10.84
C LEU A 74 12.83 2.36 12.22
N PRO A 75 13.63 2.55 13.29
CA PRO A 75 13.11 2.80 14.63
C PRO A 75 12.27 4.08 14.76
N ASN A 76 12.45 5.05 13.85
CA ASN A 76 11.68 6.28 13.79
C ASN A 76 10.45 6.19 12.88
N VAL A 77 10.01 4.99 12.50
CA VAL A 77 8.83 4.77 11.65
C VAL A 77 7.82 3.95 12.43
N ASP A 78 6.64 4.53 12.64
CA ASP A 78 5.56 3.90 13.37
C ASP A 78 4.28 3.84 12.52
N PHE A 79 3.55 2.74 12.63
CA PHE A 79 2.41 2.39 11.80
C PHE A 79 1.11 2.60 12.60
N VAL A 80 0.27 3.51 12.12
CA VAL A 80 -0.95 4.02 12.77
C VAL A 80 -2.19 3.87 11.86
N GLY A 81 -2.22 2.80 11.07
CA GLY A 81 -3.37 2.46 10.20
C GLY A 81 -4.70 2.35 10.96
N GLY A 82 -5.76 2.88 10.35
CA GLY A 82 -7.12 2.85 10.91
C GLY A 82 -7.39 3.82 12.05
N LEU A 83 -6.57 4.85 12.26
CA LEU A 83 -6.78 5.86 13.31
C LEU A 83 -8.13 6.60 13.25
N HIS A 84 -8.80 6.61 12.10
CA HIS A 84 -10.12 7.23 11.91
C HIS A 84 -11.28 6.28 12.17
N CYS A 85 -11.01 4.98 12.28
CA CYS A 85 -12.05 3.97 12.45
C CYS A 85 -12.62 4.00 13.87
N GLY A 86 -13.88 3.60 14.01
CA GLY A 86 -14.54 3.54 15.30
C GLY A 86 -15.81 2.70 15.28
N PRO A 87 -16.40 2.41 16.45
CA PRO A 87 -17.66 1.70 16.55
C PRO A 87 -18.75 2.37 15.72
N ALA A 88 -19.64 1.57 15.12
CA ALA A 88 -20.77 2.11 14.37
C ALA A 88 -21.71 2.89 15.29
N LYS A 89 -22.12 4.07 14.81
CA LYS A 89 -23.19 4.88 15.40
C LYS A 89 -24.53 4.51 14.78
N LEU A 90 -25.61 5.02 15.37
CA LEU A 90 -26.96 4.84 14.85
C LEU A 90 -27.10 5.51 13.47
N LEU A 91 -27.73 4.81 12.54
CA LEU A 91 -28.06 5.35 11.22
C LEU A 91 -29.27 6.30 11.31
N PRO A 92 -29.38 7.28 10.41
CA PRO A 92 -30.61 8.05 10.24
C PRO A 92 -31.80 7.11 10.00
N LYS A 93 -32.96 7.41 10.62
CA LYS A 93 -34.14 6.53 10.62
C LYS A 93 -34.53 6.00 9.24
N GLU A 94 -34.59 6.87 8.23
CA GLU A 94 -34.95 6.47 6.87
C GLU A 94 -33.96 5.46 6.24
N MET A 95 -32.67 5.61 6.55
CA MET A 95 -31.62 4.71 6.11
C MET A 95 -31.67 3.39 6.88
N GLU A 96 -31.88 3.45 8.20
CA GLU A 96 -32.09 2.28 9.06
C GLU A 96 -33.29 1.45 8.57
N ASP A 97 -34.45 2.08 8.34
CA ASP A 97 -35.65 1.41 7.83
C ASP A 97 -35.39 0.70 6.50
N PHE A 98 -34.60 1.31 5.61
CA PHE A 98 -34.19 0.68 4.36
C PHE A 98 -33.25 -0.51 4.57
N VAL A 99 -32.27 -0.38 5.46
CA VAL A 99 -31.35 -1.47 5.81
C VAL A 99 -32.13 -2.64 6.41
N GLN A 100 -33.07 -2.39 7.32
CA GLN A 100 -33.89 -3.42 7.94
C GLN A 100 -34.84 -4.10 6.95
N SER A 101 -35.34 -3.36 5.95
CA SER A 101 -36.17 -3.93 4.86
C SER A 101 -35.45 -4.98 4.01
N SER A 102 -34.13 -5.15 4.15
CA SER A 102 -33.35 -6.19 3.48
C SER A 102 -33.59 -7.61 4.02
N GLY A 103 -34.23 -7.75 5.19
CA GLY A 103 -34.46 -9.04 5.83
C GLY A 103 -33.15 -9.81 6.05
N GLU A 104 -33.17 -11.11 5.80
CA GLU A 104 -31.98 -11.97 6.00
C GLU A 104 -30.91 -11.82 4.91
N LYS A 105 -31.26 -11.24 3.77
CA LYS A 105 -30.32 -11.05 2.66
C LYS A 105 -29.26 -10.01 2.98
N GLY A 106 -29.61 -9.00 3.78
CA GLY A 106 -28.69 -7.95 4.21
C GLY A 106 -28.42 -6.91 3.13
N VAL A 107 -27.38 -6.10 3.35
CA VAL A 107 -27.06 -4.95 2.51
C VAL A 107 -25.66 -4.98 1.92
N VAL A 108 -25.51 -4.35 0.75
CA VAL A 108 -24.24 -4.01 0.14
C VAL A 108 -24.05 -2.51 0.18
N VAL A 109 -22.90 -2.06 0.68
CA VAL A 109 -22.52 -0.65 0.66
C VAL A 109 -21.67 -0.42 -0.59
N PHE A 110 -21.90 0.67 -1.31
CA PHE A 110 -21.12 1.02 -2.49
C PHE A 110 -20.68 2.49 -2.45
N SER A 111 -19.35 2.71 -2.48
CA SER A 111 -18.74 4.04 -2.52
C SER A 111 -17.44 4.04 -3.31
N LEU A 112 -17.28 4.97 -4.26
CA LEU A 112 -16.03 5.20 -4.99
C LEU A 112 -15.17 6.32 -4.40
N GLY A 113 -15.33 6.61 -3.10
CA GLY A 113 -14.61 7.66 -2.39
C GLY A 113 -15.20 9.05 -2.62
N SER A 114 -14.53 10.08 -2.12
CA SER A 114 -15.00 11.48 -2.13
C SER A 114 -14.64 12.25 -3.40
N MET A 115 -13.59 11.82 -4.11
CA MET A 115 -13.08 12.49 -5.32
C MET A 115 -13.88 12.13 -6.58
N VAL A 116 -14.65 11.04 -6.54
CA VAL A 116 -15.44 10.54 -7.66
C VAL A 116 -16.90 10.66 -7.31
N ASN A 117 -17.52 11.75 -7.77
CA ASN A 117 -18.92 12.06 -7.46
C ASN A 117 -19.90 11.48 -8.50
N ASN A 118 -19.43 11.31 -9.73
CA ASN A 118 -20.21 10.74 -10.82
C ASN A 118 -19.32 9.88 -11.73
N MET A 119 -19.95 9.31 -12.77
CA MET A 119 -19.31 8.58 -13.85
C MET A 119 -20.17 8.72 -15.10
N THR A 120 -19.67 8.26 -16.25
CA THR A 120 -20.47 8.25 -17.49
C THR A 120 -21.75 7.46 -17.31
N GLU A 121 -22.83 7.86 -18.01
CA GLU A 121 -24.11 7.18 -17.93
C GLU A 121 -23.99 5.69 -18.29
N GLU A 122 -23.15 5.36 -19.28
CA GLU A 122 -22.85 3.99 -19.67
C GLU A 122 -22.30 3.17 -18.49
N ARG A 123 -21.23 3.65 -17.83
CA ARG A 123 -20.64 2.95 -16.69
C ARG A 123 -21.60 2.86 -15.50
N ALA A 124 -22.38 3.91 -15.27
CA ALA A 124 -23.38 3.92 -14.21
C ALA A 124 -24.50 2.90 -14.46
N ASN A 125 -24.95 2.75 -15.72
CA ASN A 125 -25.94 1.75 -16.11
C ASN A 125 -25.38 0.32 -16.04
N VAL A 126 -24.12 0.09 -16.41
CA VAL A 126 -23.47 -1.23 -16.26
C VAL A 126 -23.48 -1.66 -14.78
N ILE A 127 -23.08 -0.77 -13.88
CA ILE A 127 -23.07 -1.07 -12.45
C ILE A 127 -24.49 -1.24 -11.91
N ALA A 128 -25.40 -0.32 -12.22
CA ALA A 128 -26.79 -0.39 -11.78
C ALA A 128 -27.50 -1.68 -12.21
N SER A 129 -27.24 -2.15 -13.45
CA SER A 129 -27.76 -3.41 -13.97
C SER A 129 -27.27 -4.63 -13.17
N ALA A 130 -26.02 -4.64 -12.71
CA ALA A 130 -25.51 -5.70 -11.85
C ALA A 130 -26.16 -5.67 -10.46
N LEU A 131 -26.25 -4.47 -9.87
CA LEU A 131 -26.83 -4.27 -8.54
C LEU A 131 -28.33 -4.61 -8.51
N ALA A 132 -29.06 -4.41 -9.62
CA ALA A 132 -30.46 -4.78 -9.72
C ALA A 132 -30.72 -6.29 -9.63
N GLN A 133 -29.70 -7.12 -9.88
CA GLN A 133 -29.82 -8.58 -9.95
C GLN A 133 -29.52 -9.28 -8.61
N ILE A 134 -28.91 -8.59 -7.65
CA ILE A 134 -28.62 -9.18 -6.34
C ILE A 134 -29.83 -9.08 -5.40
N PRO A 135 -30.05 -10.07 -4.51
CA PRO A 135 -31.17 -10.04 -3.58
C PRO A 135 -30.98 -9.06 -2.40
N GLN A 136 -29.76 -8.55 -2.19
CA GLN A 136 -29.47 -7.55 -1.16
C GLN A 136 -30.06 -6.19 -1.50
N LYS A 137 -30.35 -5.39 -0.46
CA LYS A 137 -30.51 -3.95 -0.65
C LYS A 137 -29.15 -3.30 -0.85
N VAL A 138 -29.09 -2.25 -1.66
CA VAL A 138 -27.84 -1.56 -1.97
C VAL A 138 -27.93 -0.10 -1.57
N ILE A 139 -26.94 0.35 -0.81
CA ILE A 139 -26.76 1.75 -0.46
C ILE A 139 -25.58 2.26 -1.28
N TRP A 140 -25.88 3.10 -2.26
CA TRP A 140 -24.89 3.57 -3.22
C TRP A 140 -24.66 5.08 -3.07
N ARG A 141 -23.43 5.45 -2.67
CA ARG A 141 -22.95 6.83 -2.70
C ARG A 141 -22.70 7.25 -4.15
N TYR A 142 -23.56 8.13 -4.67
CA TYR A 142 -23.52 8.60 -6.05
C TYR A 142 -24.27 9.94 -6.18
N ASP A 143 -23.63 10.94 -6.78
CA ASP A 143 -24.18 12.28 -7.01
C ASP A 143 -24.31 12.59 -8.51
N GLY A 144 -24.26 11.57 -9.36
CA GLY A 144 -24.50 11.68 -10.80
C GLY A 144 -25.97 11.50 -11.18
N LYS A 145 -26.23 11.54 -12.49
CA LYS A 145 -27.57 11.30 -13.04
C LYS A 145 -28.02 9.87 -12.72
N LYS A 146 -29.22 9.72 -12.15
CA LYS A 146 -29.82 8.42 -11.82
C LYS A 146 -29.73 7.46 -13.01
N PRO A 147 -29.10 6.28 -12.87
CA PRO A 147 -29.03 5.29 -13.95
C PRO A 147 -30.43 4.82 -14.38
N ALA A 148 -30.62 4.60 -15.68
CA ALA A 148 -31.87 4.11 -16.23
C ALA A 148 -32.15 2.64 -15.79
N THR A 149 -31.09 1.86 -15.57
CA THR A 149 -31.16 0.45 -15.15
C THR A 149 -31.13 0.26 -13.62
N LEU A 150 -31.38 1.32 -12.84
CA LEU A 150 -31.38 1.25 -11.38
C LEU A 150 -32.55 0.39 -10.85
N GLY A 151 -32.21 -0.74 -10.22
CA GLY A 151 -33.18 -1.63 -9.60
C GLY A 151 -33.83 -1.06 -8.32
N PRO A 152 -35.05 -1.53 -7.96
CA PRO A 152 -35.78 -1.06 -6.77
C PRO A 152 -35.13 -1.47 -5.44
N ASN A 153 -34.14 -2.37 -5.47
CA ASN A 153 -33.35 -2.76 -4.32
C ASN A 153 -32.22 -1.77 -4.01
N THR A 154 -31.95 -0.79 -4.88
CA THR A 154 -30.84 0.16 -4.72
C THR A 154 -31.34 1.57 -4.40
N ARG A 155 -30.79 2.20 -3.37
CA ARG A 155 -30.99 3.62 -3.05
C ARG A 155 -29.70 4.41 -3.26
N LEU A 156 -29.85 5.57 -3.90
CA LEU A 156 -28.76 6.51 -4.15
C LEU A 156 -28.71 7.56 -3.04
N TYR A 157 -27.50 7.89 -2.60
CA TYR A 157 -27.25 8.94 -1.62
C TYR A 157 -26.07 9.79 -2.09
N LYS A 158 -26.12 11.11 -1.89
CA LYS A 158 -24.96 11.99 -2.16
C LYS A 158 -23.81 11.74 -1.20
N TRP A 159 -24.16 11.41 0.04
CA TRP A 159 -23.25 11.09 1.12
C TRP A 159 -23.84 10.00 2.01
N ILE A 160 -22.97 9.17 2.59
CA ILE A 160 -23.36 8.06 3.46
C ILE A 160 -22.48 8.03 4.71
N PRO A 161 -23.01 7.64 5.89
CA PRO A 161 -22.20 7.35 7.06
C PRO A 161 -21.49 6.00 6.89
N GLN A 162 -20.42 5.98 6.08
CA GLN A 162 -19.77 4.75 5.59
C GLN A 162 -19.30 3.83 6.73
N ASN A 163 -18.59 4.35 7.72
CA ASN A 163 -18.17 3.58 8.89
C ASN A 163 -19.35 2.89 9.59
N ASP A 164 -20.44 3.62 9.79
CA ASP A 164 -21.60 3.13 10.54
C ASP A 164 -22.37 2.07 9.75
N LEU A 165 -22.48 2.26 8.43
CA LEU A 165 -23.03 1.27 7.52
C LEU A 165 -22.17 0.00 7.47
N LEU A 166 -20.85 0.13 7.42
CA LEU A 166 -19.95 -1.03 7.41
C LEU A 166 -20.00 -1.81 8.73
N GLY A 167 -20.17 -1.12 9.86
CA GLY A 167 -20.36 -1.77 11.16
C GLY A 167 -21.78 -2.24 11.45
N HIS A 168 -22.74 -2.03 10.54
CA HIS A 168 -24.10 -2.49 10.72
C HIS A 168 -24.21 -4.04 10.55
N PRO A 169 -24.90 -4.78 11.45
CA PRO A 169 -24.95 -6.25 11.41
C PRO A 169 -25.51 -6.86 10.11
N LYS A 170 -26.33 -6.10 9.36
CA LYS A 170 -26.89 -6.53 8.07
C LYS A 170 -25.91 -6.38 6.89
N THR A 171 -24.76 -5.71 7.06
CA THR A 171 -23.82 -5.48 5.96
C THR A 171 -23.06 -6.74 5.59
N LYS A 172 -23.11 -7.10 4.30
CA LYS A 172 -22.53 -8.34 3.77
C LYS A 172 -21.24 -8.09 2.98
N ALA A 173 -21.21 -7.01 2.21
CA ALA A 173 -20.06 -6.68 1.37
C ALA A 173 -19.94 -5.18 1.15
N PHE A 174 -18.72 -4.75 0.80
CA PHE A 174 -18.42 -3.38 0.42
C PHE A 174 -17.89 -3.32 -1.01
N ILE A 175 -18.54 -2.57 -1.88
CA ILE A 175 -17.97 -2.20 -3.18
C ILE A 175 -17.21 -0.90 -2.99
N THR A 176 -15.92 -0.89 -3.31
CA THR A 176 -15.05 0.25 -3.02
C THR A 176 -14.07 0.54 -4.14
N HIS A 177 -13.72 1.80 -4.32
CA HIS A 177 -12.57 2.19 -5.12
C HIS A 177 -11.22 1.74 -4.52
N GLY A 178 -11.16 1.35 -3.24
CA GLY A 178 -9.90 0.91 -2.62
C GLY A 178 -9.05 2.01 -1.99
N GLY A 179 -9.62 3.19 -1.75
CA GLY A 179 -8.94 4.22 -0.95
C GLY A 179 -8.67 3.75 0.47
N THR A 180 -7.48 4.05 0.99
CA THR A 180 -6.96 3.55 2.28
C THR A 180 -7.96 3.68 3.44
N ASN A 181 -8.66 4.82 3.59
CA ASN A 181 -9.60 5.01 4.68
C ASN A 181 -10.79 4.02 4.65
N GLY A 182 -11.38 3.80 3.46
CA GLY A 182 -12.48 2.87 3.31
C GLY A 182 -12.05 1.41 3.47
N ILE A 183 -10.80 1.09 3.11
CA ILE A 183 -10.22 -0.23 3.36
C ILE A 183 -10.10 -0.49 4.86
N TYR A 184 -9.59 0.47 5.64
CA TYR A 184 -9.51 0.30 7.10
C TYR A 184 -10.87 0.23 7.77
N GLU A 185 -11.87 1.00 7.32
CA GLU A 185 -13.24 0.84 7.85
C GLU A 185 -13.79 -0.57 7.57
N ALA A 186 -13.53 -1.12 6.39
CA ALA A 186 -13.90 -2.49 6.05
C ALA A 186 -13.15 -3.53 6.90
N ILE A 187 -11.84 -3.36 7.10
CA ILE A 187 -11.03 -4.22 7.98
C ILE A 187 -11.56 -4.14 9.42
N TYR A 188 -11.76 -2.93 9.95
CA TYR A 188 -12.23 -2.69 11.32
C TYR A 188 -13.54 -3.44 11.59
N HIS A 189 -14.49 -3.40 10.66
CA HIS A 189 -15.79 -4.07 10.79
C HIS A 189 -15.84 -5.50 10.20
N GLY A 190 -14.71 -6.00 9.70
CA GLY A 190 -14.60 -7.36 9.13
C GLY A 190 -15.48 -7.60 7.91
N ILE A 191 -15.61 -6.60 7.04
CA ILE A 191 -16.43 -6.65 5.81
C ILE A 191 -15.54 -6.97 4.61
N PRO A 192 -15.82 -8.06 3.86
CA PRO A 192 -15.09 -8.35 2.63
C PRO A 192 -15.54 -7.42 1.49
N LEU A 193 -14.71 -7.26 0.47
CA LEU A 193 -14.93 -6.21 -0.53
C LEU A 193 -14.75 -6.63 -1.99
N VAL A 194 -15.46 -5.92 -2.87
CA VAL A 194 -15.20 -5.89 -4.32
C VAL A 194 -14.51 -4.57 -4.63
N GLY A 195 -13.22 -4.62 -4.93
CA GLY A 195 -12.39 -3.47 -5.25
C GLY A 195 -12.46 -3.10 -6.74
N ILE A 196 -12.78 -1.84 -7.01
CA ILE A 196 -12.87 -1.24 -8.36
C ILE A 196 -11.95 -0.02 -8.40
N PRO A 197 -10.62 -0.22 -8.42
CA PRO A 197 -9.67 0.87 -8.33
C PRO A 197 -9.70 1.77 -9.56
N LEU A 198 -9.46 3.07 -9.32
CA LEU A 198 -9.56 4.12 -10.33
C LEU A 198 -8.21 4.82 -10.54
N PHE A 199 -7.48 5.15 -9.47
CA PHE A 199 -6.20 5.87 -9.56
C PHE A 199 -5.40 5.82 -8.25
N GLY A 200 -4.18 6.36 -8.29
CA GLY A 200 -3.37 6.58 -7.09
C GLY A 200 -3.00 5.29 -6.38
N ASP A 201 -3.24 5.24 -5.07
CA ASP A 201 -2.91 4.11 -4.20
C ASP A 201 -3.87 2.93 -4.31
N GLN A 202 -5.05 3.17 -4.87
CA GLN A 202 -6.18 2.25 -4.88
C GLN A 202 -5.88 0.86 -5.46
N PRO A 203 -5.22 0.71 -6.63
CA PRO A 203 -4.98 -0.62 -7.19
C PRO A 203 -4.17 -1.51 -6.24
N ASP A 204 -3.18 -0.92 -5.57
CA ASP A 204 -2.26 -1.62 -4.69
C ASP A 204 -2.92 -2.01 -3.36
N ASN A 205 -3.72 -1.11 -2.78
CA ASN A 205 -4.52 -1.43 -1.58
C ASN A 205 -5.50 -2.60 -1.82
N VAL A 206 -6.15 -2.61 -2.99
CA VAL A 206 -7.05 -3.71 -3.37
C VAL A 206 -6.26 -5.01 -3.58
N MET A 207 -5.06 -4.94 -4.15
CA MET A 207 -4.19 -6.10 -4.31
C MET A 207 -3.76 -6.69 -2.95
N HIS A 208 -3.47 -5.86 -1.96
CA HIS A 208 -3.18 -6.32 -0.59
C HIS A 208 -4.38 -7.07 0.03
N MET A 209 -5.59 -6.52 -0.07
CA MET A 209 -6.80 -7.18 0.41
C MET A 209 -7.09 -8.49 -0.35
N LYS A 210 -6.85 -8.50 -1.66
CA LYS A 210 -6.98 -9.70 -2.49
C LYS A 210 -5.97 -10.78 -2.09
N ALA A 211 -4.70 -10.41 -1.88
CA ALA A 211 -3.66 -11.34 -1.44
C ALA A 211 -3.98 -11.96 -0.07
N LYS A 212 -4.70 -11.22 0.79
CA LYS A 212 -5.19 -11.72 2.08
C LYS A 212 -6.51 -12.48 1.99
N GLY A 213 -7.04 -12.68 0.79
CA GLY A 213 -8.26 -13.45 0.54
C GLY A 213 -9.55 -12.77 1.01
N ALA A 214 -9.54 -11.46 1.23
CA ALA A 214 -10.68 -10.68 1.72
C ALA A 214 -11.32 -9.80 0.63
N ALA A 215 -10.84 -9.92 -0.62
CA ALA A 215 -11.34 -9.11 -1.72
C ALA A 215 -11.26 -9.79 -3.10
N LEU A 216 -12.17 -9.36 -3.98
CA LEU A 216 -12.01 -9.49 -5.43
C LEU A 216 -11.72 -8.13 -6.05
N ARG A 217 -10.98 -8.13 -7.17
CA ARG A 217 -10.66 -6.91 -7.93
C ARG A 217 -11.29 -6.96 -9.30
N LEU A 218 -11.95 -5.88 -9.69
CA LEU A 218 -12.48 -5.66 -11.03
C LEU A 218 -11.83 -4.42 -11.67
N ASN A 219 -11.81 -4.38 -13.00
CA ASN A 219 -11.34 -3.21 -13.73
C ASN A 219 -12.54 -2.31 -14.06
N PHE A 220 -12.49 -1.05 -13.63
CA PHE A 220 -13.60 -0.12 -13.82
C PHE A 220 -14.02 0.07 -15.28
N ILE A 221 -13.06 0.07 -16.21
CA ILE A 221 -13.30 0.33 -17.62
C ILE A 221 -13.90 -0.89 -18.30
N THR A 222 -13.31 -2.07 -18.07
CA THR A 222 -13.64 -3.27 -18.84
C THR A 222 -14.68 -4.18 -18.19
N MET A 223 -14.94 -4.04 -16.88
CA MET A 223 -15.90 -4.92 -16.21
C MET A 223 -17.30 -4.76 -16.81
N SER A 224 -17.93 -5.89 -17.12
CA SER A 224 -19.34 -5.98 -17.47
C SER A 224 -20.23 -6.04 -16.23
N SER A 225 -21.55 -5.95 -16.43
CA SER A 225 -22.52 -6.15 -15.35
C SER A 225 -22.42 -7.56 -14.75
N MET A 226 -22.12 -8.56 -15.59
CA MET A 226 -21.98 -9.95 -15.16
C MET A 226 -20.75 -10.15 -14.29
N ASP A 227 -19.63 -9.49 -14.60
CA ASP A 227 -18.41 -9.57 -13.79
C ASP A 227 -18.64 -9.03 -12.37
N LEU A 228 -19.35 -7.89 -12.25
CA LEU A 228 -19.69 -7.32 -10.95
C LEU A 228 -20.67 -8.20 -10.17
N LEU A 229 -21.70 -8.74 -10.84
CA LEU A 229 -22.64 -9.68 -10.23
C LEU A 229 -21.93 -10.92 -9.70
N ASN A 230 -21.04 -11.53 -10.50
CA ASN A 230 -20.29 -12.72 -10.11
C ASN A 230 -19.36 -12.43 -8.94
N ALA A 231 -18.64 -11.29 -8.96
CA ALA A 231 -17.76 -10.91 -7.86
C ALA A 231 -18.52 -10.68 -6.55
N LEU A 232 -19.70 -10.05 -6.61
CA LEU A 232 -20.57 -9.87 -5.44
C LEU A 232 -21.07 -11.20 -4.91
N ASN A 233 -21.54 -12.08 -5.78
CA ASN A 233 -22.01 -13.41 -5.38
C ASN A 233 -20.89 -14.23 -4.73
N ALA A 234 -19.67 -14.17 -5.26
CA ALA A 234 -18.51 -14.83 -4.66
C ALA A 234 -18.21 -14.26 -3.26
N VAL A 235 -18.00 -12.94 -3.15
CA VAL A 235 -17.64 -12.28 -1.88
C VAL A 235 -18.70 -12.45 -0.79
N ILE A 236 -19.99 -12.48 -1.16
CA ILE A 236 -21.10 -12.62 -0.20
C ILE A 236 -21.32 -14.07 0.22
N ASN A 237 -21.20 -15.04 -0.70
CA ASN A 237 -21.64 -16.41 -0.45
C ASN A 237 -20.50 -17.40 -0.19
N GLU A 238 -19.27 -17.13 -0.63
CA GLU A 238 -18.12 -17.97 -0.31
C GLU A 238 -17.59 -17.62 1.09
N PRO A 239 -17.61 -18.55 2.07
CA PRO A 239 -17.28 -18.24 3.46
C PRO A 239 -15.87 -17.68 3.68
N SER A 240 -14.92 -18.11 2.84
CA SER A 240 -13.51 -17.74 2.92
C SER A 240 -13.29 -16.22 2.93
N TYR A 241 -14.03 -15.44 2.13
CA TYR A 241 -13.89 -13.99 2.11
C TYR A 241 -14.28 -13.36 3.44
N LYS A 242 -15.42 -13.77 4.01
CA LYS A 242 -15.89 -13.26 5.31
C LYS A 242 -14.98 -13.71 6.44
N GLU A 243 -14.53 -14.96 6.44
CA GLU A 243 -13.59 -15.50 7.43
C GLU A 243 -12.26 -14.73 7.42
N ASN A 244 -11.72 -14.47 6.23
CA ASN A 244 -10.50 -13.70 6.06
C ASN A 244 -10.68 -12.24 6.49
N ALA A 245 -11.78 -11.58 6.10
CA ALA A 245 -12.07 -10.21 6.55
C ALA A 245 -12.21 -10.12 8.08
N MET A 246 -12.90 -11.08 8.71
CA MET A 246 -13.00 -11.16 10.17
C MET A 246 -11.65 -11.47 10.83
N ARG A 247 -10.79 -12.26 10.20
CA ARG A 247 -9.41 -12.49 10.68
C ARG A 247 -8.62 -11.18 10.69
N LEU A 248 -8.70 -10.40 9.62
CA LEU A 248 -8.04 -9.08 9.56
C LEU A 248 -8.62 -8.12 10.60
N SER A 249 -9.94 -8.12 10.81
CA SER A 249 -10.59 -7.34 11.86
C SER A 249 -10.05 -7.70 13.25
N ARG A 250 -9.93 -8.99 13.58
CA ARG A 250 -9.34 -9.41 14.87
C ARG A 250 -7.92 -8.89 15.04
N ILE A 251 -7.07 -9.05 14.02
CA ILE A 251 -5.69 -8.54 14.06
C ILE A 251 -5.67 -7.01 14.23
N HIS A 252 -6.57 -6.29 13.56
CA HIS A 252 -6.68 -4.83 13.66
C HIS A 252 -7.03 -4.37 15.08
N HIS A 253 -7.96 -5.07 15.73
CA HIS A 253 -8.41 -4.78 17.10
C HIS A 253 -7.42 -5.26 18.17
N GLU A 254 -6.72 -6.37 17.93
CA GLU A 254 -5.74 -6.99 18.83
C GLU A 254 -4.36 -6.29 18.78
N GLN A 255 -4.36 -4.97 18.74
CA GLN A 255 -3.14 -4.17 18.86
C GLN A 255 -2.90 -3.78 20.32
N PRO A 256 -1.65 -3.78 20.81
CA PRO A 256 -1.34 -3.45 22.20
C PRO A 256 -1.69 -2.00 22.56
N VAL A 257 -1.64 -1.10 21.57
CA VAL A 257 -2.01 0.32 21.69
C VAL A 257 -2.86 0.67 20.48
N LYS A 258 -3.97 1.37 20.69
CA LYS A 258 -4.84 1.80 19.59
C LYS A 258 -4.09 2.74 18.64
N PRO A 259 -4.40 2.72 17.33
CA PRO A 259 -3.66 3.52 16.35
C PRO A 259 -3.62 5.03 16.66
N LEU A 260 -4.74 5.62 17.11
CA LEU A 260 -4.80 7.04 17.48
C LEU A 260 -3.94 7.33 18.71
N ASP A 261 -4.04 6.50 19.76
CA ASP A 261 -3.26 6.67 20.99
C ASP A 261 -1.75 6.53 20.72
N ARG A 262 -1.36 5.64 19.80
CA ARG A 262 0.02 5.47 19.35
C ARG A 262 0.55 6.71 18.62
N ALA A 263 -0.26 7.30 17.73
CA ALA A 263 0.07 8.54 17.05
C ALA A 263 0.27 9.69 18.05
N VAL A 264 -0.66 9.85 19.00
CA VAL A 264 -0.58 10.87 20.07
C VAL A 264 0.68 10.67 20.90
N PHE A 265 0.96 9.43 21.33
CA PHE A 265 2.15 9.11 22.12
C PHE A 265 3.44 9.58 21.43
N TRP A 266 3.62 9.27 20.14
CA TRP A 266 4.84 9.63 19.42
C TRP A 266 4.97 11.13 19.18
N ILE A 267 3.86 11.83 18.91
CA ILE A 267 3.84 13.29 18.81
C ILE A 267 4.28 13.91 20.15
N GLU A 268 3.67 13.49 21.25
CA GLU A 268 4.02 13.96 22.59
C GLU A 268 5.45 13.57 22.99
N PHE A 269 5.92 12.40 22.58
CA PHE A 269 7.29 11.95 22.83
C PHE A 269 8.31 12.91 22.21
N VAL A 270 8.14 13.25 20.93
CA VAL A 270 9.01 14.19 20.21
C VAL A 270 8.96 15.58 20.86
N MET A 271 7.78 16.06 21.22
CA MET A 271 7.63 17.35 21.91
C MET A 271 8.33 17.37 23.27
N ARG A 272 8.13 16.33 24.10
CA ARG A 272 8.73 16.24 25.45
C ARG A 272 10.25 16.19 25.41
N HIS A 273 10.83 15.50 24.43
CA HIS A 273 12.28 15.31 24.32
C HIS A 273 12.97 16.29 23.37
N LYS A 274 12.20 17.22 22.77
CA LYS A 274 12.70 18.21 21.79
C LYS A 274 13.38 17.53 20.58
N GLY A 275 12.78 16.45 20.09
CA GLY A 275 13.25 15.64 18.96
C GLY A 275 13.42 14.16 19.31
N ALA A 276 13.83 13.37 18.32
CA ALA A 276 14.07 11.92 18.45
C ALA A 276 15.34 11.46 17.72
N LYS A 277 16.41 12.27 17.78
CA LYS A 277 17.68 12.02 17.06
C LYS A 277 18.29 10.63 17.31
N HIS A 278 18.06 10.03 18.48
CA HIS A 278 18.54 8.68 18.82
C HIS A 278 17.84 7.56 18.03
N LEU A 279 16.72 7.85 17.37
CA LEU A 279 16.00 6.94 16.47
C LEU A 279 16.34 7.18 14.99
N ARG A 280 17.05 8.26 14.66
CA ARG A 280 17.47 8.59 13.29
C ARG A 280 18.66 7.71 12.89
N VAL A 281 18.56 7.09 11.72
CA VAL A 281 19.65 6.26 11.18
C VAL A 281 20.77 7.11 10.57
N ALA A 282 22.01 6.64 10.76
CA ALA A 282 23.22 7.26 10.19
C ALA A 282 23.26 7.20 8.66
N ALA A 283 22.46 6.33 8.02
CA ALA A 283 22.37 6.22 6.57
C ALA A 283 22.02 7.54 5.87
N HIS A 284 21.34 8.46 6.56
CA HIS A 284 21.04 9.79 6.02
C HIS A 284 22.26 10.70 5.87
N ASP A 285 23.37 10.37 6.52
CA ASP A 285 24.60 11.15 6.49
C ASP A 285 25.69 10.48 5.61
N LEU A 286 25.38 9.33 4.99
CA LEU A 286 26.29 8.60 4.10
C LEU A 286 26.16 9.05 2.64
N SER A 287 27.27 9.03 1.91
CA SER A 287 27.21 9.09 0.44
C SER A 287 26.60 7.81 -0.13
N TRP A 288 26.11 7.87 -1.38
CA TRP A 288 25.51 6.69 -2.02
C TRP A 288 26.47 5.49 -2.09
N PHE A 289 27.76 5.72 -2.35
CA PHE A 289 28.74 4.64 -2.45
C PHE A 289 29.15 4.08 -1.08
N GLN A 290 29.13 4.89 -0.02
CA GLN A 290 29.30 4.43 1.36
C GLN A 290 28.09 3.61 1.81
N TYR A 291 26.88 4.06 1.49
CA TYR A 291 25.65 3.34 1.80
C TYR A 291 25.65 1.92 1.21
N TYR A 292 26.12 1.77 -0.03
CA TYR A 292 26.28 0.46 -0.70
C TYR A 292 27.63 -0.22 -0.42
N SER A 293 28.46 0.33 0.48
CA SER A 293 29.78 -0.21 0.85
C SER A 293 30.75 -0.45 -0.33
N LEU A 294 30.61 0.32 -1.41
CA LEU A 294 31.41 0.17 -2.62
C LEU A 294 32.87 0.58 -2.40
N ASP A 295 33.11 1.54 -1.50
CA ASP A 295 34.43 1.94 -1.04
C ASP A 295 35.15 0.80 -0.30
N VAL A 296 34.47 0.14 0.64
CA VAL A 296 34.99 -1.02 1.39
C VAL A 296 35.23 -2.21 0.44
N LEU A 297 34.27 -2.52 -0.42
CA LEU A 297 34.40 -3.60 -1.42
C LEU A 297 35.57 -3.33 -2.36
N GLY A 298 35.71 -2.09 -2.86
CA GLY A 298 36.83 -1.68 -3.69
C GLY A 298 38.18 -1.86 -2.99
N PHE A 299 38.28 -1.45 -1.72
CA PHE A 299 39.49 -1.63 -0.91
C PHE A 299 39.84 -3.11 -0.72
N LEU A 300 38.87 -3.95 -0.35
CA LEU A 300 39.09 -5.39 -0.15
C LEU A 300 39.54 -6.08 -1.45
N LEU A 301 38.93 -5.74 -2.59
CA LEU A 301 39.34 -6.25 -3.90
C LEU A 301 40.76 -5.82 -4.26
N ALA A 302 41.15 -4.58 -3.95
CA ALA A 302 42.51 -4.10 -4.14
C ALA A 302 43.52 -4.89 -3.29
N CYS A 303 43.19 -5.20 -2.03
CA CYS A 303 44.04 -6.05 -1.18
C CYS A 303 44.23 -7.45 -1.78
N VAL A 304 43.15 -8.10 -2.23
CA VAL A 304 43.21 -9.43 -2.85
C VAL A 304 44.05 -9.40 -4.14
N ALA A 305 43.81 -8.43 -5.01
CA ALA A 305 44.59 -8.24 -6.23
C ALA A 305 46.09 -8.04 -5.93
N THR A 306 46.40 -7.27 -4.88
CA THR A 306 47.79 -7.04 -4.43
C THR A 306 48.45 -8.33 -3.97
N VAL A 307 47.77 -9.16 -3.16
CA VAL A 307 48.29 -10.45 -2.70
C VAL A 307 48.53 -11.40 -3.88
N ILE A 308 47.56 -11.52 -4.81
CA ILE A 308 47.70 -12.34 -6.02
C ILE A 308 48.89 -11.86 -6.86
N PHE A 309 49.05 -10.54 -7.02
CA PHE A 309 50.17 -9.96 -7.74
C PHE A 309 51.51 -10.31 -7.09
N ILE A 310 51.64 -10.16 -5.78
CA ILE A 310 52.86 -10.52 -5.03
C ILE A 310 53.17 -12.01 -5.18
N ILE A 311 52.19 -12.90 -4.96
CA ILE A 311 52.36 -14.35 -5.12
C ILE A 311 52.82 -14.67 -6.53
N THR A 312 52.18 -14.10 -7.55
CA THR A 312 52.52 -14.33 -8.96
C THR A 312 53.94 -13.87 -9.26
N LYS A 313 54.35 -12.69 -8.76
CA LYS A 313 55.73 -12.19 -8.92
C LYS A 313 56.75 -13.05 -8.19
N CYS A 314 56.45 -13.51 -6.97
CA CYS A 314 57.30 -14.44 -6.22
C CYS A 314 57.44 -15.78 -6.96
N CYS A 315 56.34 -16.37 -7.43
CA CYS A 315 56.36 -17.61 -8.22
C CYS A 315 57.16 -17.46 -9.51
N LEU A 316 56.93 -16.38 -10.28
CA LEU A 316 57.69 -16.08 -11.50
C LEU A 316 59.18 -15.89 -11.21
N PHE A 317 59.53 -15.18 -10.13
CA PHE A 317 60.91 -14.98 -9.71
C PHE A 317 61.58 -16.31 -9.32
N CYS A 318 60.90 -17.16 -8.53
CA CYS A 318 61.36 -18.50 -8.21
C CYS A 318 61.58 -19.33 -9.48
N CYS A 319 60.60 -19.39 -10.38
CA CYS A 319 60.70 -20.11 -11.65
C CYS A 319 61.88 -19.61 -12.52
N GLN A 320 62.09 -18.30 -12.62
CA GLN A 320 63.23 -17.72 -13.36
C GLN A 320 64.57 -18.07 -12.72
N LYS A 321 64.66 -18.09 -11.38
CA LYS A 321 65.88 -18.47 -10.66
C LYS A 321 66.21 -19.95 -10.89
N PHE A 322 65.23 -20.85 -10.78
CA PHE A 322 65.42 -22.28 -11.06
C PHE A 322 65.77 -22.55 -12.54
N ALA A 323 65.14 -21.84 -13.48
CA ALA A 323 65.47 -21.96 -14.91
C ALA A 323 66.91 -21.47 -15.23
N LYS A 324 67.39 -20.41 -14.57
CA LYS A 324 68.78 -19.94 -14.71
C LYS A 324 69.79 -20.91 -14.08
N THR A 325 69.47 -21.52 -12.94
CA THR A 325 70.33 -22.54 -12.29
C THR A 325 70.41 -23.83 -13.12
N GLY A 326 69.31 -24.25 -13.75
CA GLY A 326 69.28 -25.40 -14.67
C GLY A 326 70.12 -25.18 -15.94
N LYS A 327 70.16 -23.96 -16.49
CA LYS A 327 71.03 -23.61 -17.63
C LYS A 327 72.52 -23.58 -17.26
N LYS A 328 72.88 -23.21 -16.02
CA LYS A 328 74.28 -23.28 -15.55
C LYS A 328 74.78 -24.71 -15.36
N LYS A 329 73.93 -25.64 -14.90
CA LYS A 329 74.29 -27.07 -14.77
C LYS A 329 74.44 -27.81 -16.11
N LYS A 330 73.84 -27.34 -17.21
CA LYS A 330 73.99 -27.92 -18.57
C LYS A 330 75.20 -27.41 -19.36
N ARG A 331 75.94 -26.42 -18.83
CA ARG A 331 77.12 -25.81 -19.46
C ARG A 331 78.43 -26.12 -18.71
N ALA A 332 78.39 -27.02 -17.73
CA ALA A 332 79.55 -27.50 -16.99
C ALA A 332 79.91 -28.90 -17.48
#